data_AF-A0A023H220-F1
#
_entry.id   AF-A0A023H220-F1
#
_cell.length_a   1.000
_cell.length_b   1.000
_cell.length_c   1.000
_cell.angle_alpha   90.00
_cell.angle_beta   90.00
_cell.angle_gamma   90.00
#
_symmetry.space_group_name_H-M   'P 1'
#
loop_
_entity.id
_entity.type
_entity.pdbx_description
1 polymer ?
#
loop_
_entity_poly.entity_id
_entity_poly.type
_entity_poly.pdbx_seq_one_letter_code
_entity_poly.pdbx_strand_id
1 'polypeptide(L)'
;QPNAMGGREVGGLANMLANHLDIENADHRDAVQGFWESPTISTQAGLKAVDLFNACADGKIKALWVMSTNPAVSMPDADGVAEAIRNVPFVAVSDIMARTDTGDLADVLLPATGWGEKDGTVTNSERRISRQRAFLPAPGDTRPDWKIISDVAARMGWAEAFNYDGPADVFAEYVALSDAASGFARDLDLGVFADVDYANMIPRQWPDNDSRFFADGRFYHA
;
A
#
# COMPACT_ATOMS: atom_id res chain seq x y z
N GLN A 1 8.92 11.35 -1.21
CA GLN A 1 7.57 10.80 -0.94
C GLN A 1 7.33 10.85 0.56
N PRO A 2 6.21 11.44 1.03
CA PRO A 2 5.95 11.66 2.45
C PRO A 2 5.64 10.39 3.25
N ASN A 3 5.18 9.32 2.58
CA ASN A 3 4.79 8.06 3.21
C ASN A 3 5.51 6.83 2.62
N ALA A 4 6.76 7.00 2.16
CA ALA A 4 7.54 5.89 1.59
C ALA A 4 7.87 4.80 2.63
N MET A 5 7.90 5.16 3.92
CA MET A 5 8.09 4.20 5.00
C MET A 5 6.80 3.40 5.22
N GLY A 6 5.66 4.08 5.37
CA GLY A 6 4.35 3.45 5.50
C GLY A 6 4.00 2.50 4.34
N GLY A 7 4.33 2.89 3.10
CA GLY A 7 4.15 2.00 1.95
C GLY A 7 4.91 0.67 2.05
N ARG A 8 6.10 0.66 2.67
CA ARG A 8 6.86 -0.58 2.89
C ARG A 8 6.32 -1.38 4.07
N GLU A 9 5.90 -0.68 5.13
CA GLU A 9 5.29 -1.30 6.32
C GLU A 9 4.05 -2.13 5.98
N VAL A 10 3.24 -1.67 5.01
CA VAL A 10 1.99 -2.34 4.59
C VAL A 10 2.17 -3.30 3.40
N GLY A 11 3.40 -3.65 3.02
CA GLY A 11 3.64 -4.62 1.95
C GLY A 11 3.51 -4.06 0.52
N GLY A 12 3.68 -2.75 0.34
CA GLY A 12 3.67 -2.09 -0.98
C GLY A 12 4.89 -2.36 -1.87
N LEU A 13 5.60 -3.48 -1.64
CA LEU A 13 6.73 -3.95 -2.43
C LEU A 13 6.41 -5.34 -2.99
N ALA A 14 6.84 -5.60 -4.23
CA ALA A 14 6.57 -6.88 -4.87
C ALA A 14 7.20 -8.11 -4.17
N ASN A 15 8.18 -7.89 -3.29
CA ASN A 15 8.97 -8.94 -2.64
C ASN A 15 8.80 -9.00 -1.12
N MET A 16 7.75 -8.40 -0.56
CA MET A 16 7.53 -8.34 0.88
C MET A 16 6.03 -8.40 1.18
N LEU A 17 5.65 -9.11 2.24
CA LEU A 17 4.31 -9.10 2.80
C LEU A 17 4.12 -7.88 3.73
N ALA A 18 2.89 -7.61 4.13
CA ALA A 18 2.63 -6.59 5.16
C ALA A 18 3.41 -6.91 6.45
N ASN A 19 3.63 -5.88 7.25
CA ASN A 19 4.30 -5.98 8.55
C ASN A 19 5.78 -6.41 8.51
N HIS A 20 6.48 -6.08 7.42
CA HIS A 20 7.89 -6.43 7.15
C HIS A 20 8.17 -7.94 7.12
N LEU A 21 7.16 -8.72 6.79
CA LEU A 21 7.30 -10.16 6.67
C LEU A 21 7.83 -10.54 5.27
N ASP A 22 8.79 -11.45 5.24
CA ASP A 22 9.35 -12.00 4.00
C ASP A 22 8.36 -12.95 3.30
N ILE A 23 8.10 -12.70 2.01
CA ILE A 23 7.24 -13.53 1.16
C ILE A 23 7.84 -14.91 0.87
N GLU A 24 9.17 -15.07 0.92
CA GLU A 24 9.83 -16.34 0.66
C GLU A 24 9.79 -17.29 1.87
N ASN A 25 9.56 -16.75 3.08
CA ASN A 25 9.40 -17.53 4.30
C ASN A 25 7.98 -18.13 4.41
N ALA A 26 7.89 -19.45 4.59
CA ALA A 26 6.61 -20.15 4.70
C ALA A 26 5.81 -19.77 5.96
N ASP A 27 6.47 -19.66 7.11
CA ASP A 27 5.79 -19.35 8.37
C ASP A 27 5.19 -17.93 8.33
N HIS A 28 5.89 -17.00 7.67
CA HIS A 28 5.40 -15.64 7.42
C HIS A 28 4.16 -15.64 6.53
N ARG A 29 4.18 -16.42 5.43
CA ARG A 29 3.01 -16.57 4.56
C ARG A 29 1.83 -17.17 5.31
N ASP A 30 2.06 -18.22 6.09
CA ASP A 30 1.01 -18.90 6.85
C ASP A 30 0.36 -17.97 7.88
N ALA A 31 1.16 -17.13 8.56
CA ALA A 31 0.63 -16.13 9.50
C ALA A 31 -0.26 -15.09 8.81
N VAL A 32 0.19 -14.50 7.70
CA VAL A 32 -0.58 -13.48 6.96
C VAL A 32 -1.82 -14.10 6.32
N GLN A 33 -1.67 -15.28 5.69
CA GLN A 33 -2.79 -15.99 5.07
C GLN A 33 -3.84 -16.39 6.11
N GLY A 34 -3.40 -16.89 7.26
CA GLY A 34 -4.27 -17.27 8.37
C GLY A 34 -4.99 -16.07 8.98
N PHE A 35 -4.29 -14.96 9.20
CA PHE A 35 -4.88 -13.73 9.72
C PHE A 35 -5.99 -13.18 8.82
N TRP A 36 -5.79 -13.16 7.49
CA TRP A 36 -6.79 -12.70 6.54
C TRP A 36 -7.83 -13.76 6.16
N GLU A 37 -7.73 -14.99 6.69
CA GLU A 37 -8.54 -16.14 6.29
C GLU A 37 -8.57 -16.34 4.76
N SER A 38 -7.46 -16.02 4.10
CA SER A 38 -7.39 -16.01 2.64
C SER A 38 -7.30 -17.44 2.10
N PRO A 39 -8.04 -17.80 1.04
CA PRO A 39 -7.97 -19.13 0.45
C PRO A 39 -6.61 -19.41 -0.21
N THR A 40 -5.83 -18.37 -0.51
CA THR A 40 -4.51 -18.49 -1.12
C THR A 40 -3.62 -17.31 -0.74
N ILE A 41 -2.31 -17.48 -0.87
CA ILE A 41 -1.32 -16.42 -0.77
C ILE A 41 -0.24 -16.65 -1.82
N SER A 42 0.37 -15.57 -2.31
CA SER A 42 1.50 -15.70 -3.24
C SER A 42 2.67 -16.39 -2.53
N THR A 43 3.28 -17.35 -3.22
CA THR A 43 4.45 -18.10 -2.72
C THR A 43 5.77 -17.58 -3.29
N GLN A 44 5.71 -16.56 -4.15
CA GLN A 44 6.86 -15.96 -4.83
C GLN A 44 6.73 -14.44 -4.89
N ALA A 45 7.86 -13.76 -4.95
CA ALA A 45 7.90 -12.33 -5.22
C ALA A 45 7.31 -12.00 -6.61
N GLY A 46 6.58 -10.90 -6.67
CA GLY A 46 6.12 -10.30 -7.92
C GLY A 46 7.24 -9.57 -8.67
N LEU A 47 6.87 -9.00 -9.82
CA LEU A 47 7.80 -8.25 -10.67
C LEU A 47 8.12 -6.87 -10.07
N LYS A 48 9.40 -6.50 -10.08
CA LYS A 48 9.84 -5.13 -9.77
C LYS A 48 9.48 -4.20 -10.92
N ALA A 49 9.47 -2.89 -10.69
CA ALA A 49 8.95 -1.91 -11.65
C ALA A 49 9.50 -2.05 -13.08
N VAL A 50 10.82 -2.22 -13.26
CA VAL A 50 11.41 -2.40 -14.60
C VAL A 50 10.94 -3.72 -15.24
N ASP A 51 10.99 -4.82 -14.50
CA ASP A 51 10.56 -6.14 -14.99
C ASP A 51 9.06 -6.20 -15.26
N LEU A 52 8.25 -5.46 -14.49
CA LEU A 52 6.81 -5.31 -14.68
C LEU A 52 6.52 -4.69 -16.05
N PHE A 53 7.15 -3.58 -16.40
CA PHE A 53 6.93 -2.94 -17.69
C PHE A 53 7.53 -3.74 -18.85
N ASN A 54 8.64 -4.44 -18.66
CA ASN A 54 9.11 -5.44 -19.63
C ASN A 54 8.06 -6.54 -19.86
N ALA A 55 7.42 -7.03 -18.80
CA ALA A 55 6.35 -8.03 -18.91
C ALA A 55 5.07 -7.47 -19.55
N CYS A 56 4.77 -6.17 -19.40
CA CYS A 56 3.72 -5.49 -20.15
C CYS A 56 4.06 -5.43 -21.65
N ALA A 57 5.30 -5.05 -22.01
CA ALA A 57 5.77 -5.04 -23.40
C ALA A 57 5.76 -6.44 -24.04
N ASP A 58 6.14 -7.48 -23.28
CA ASP A 58 6.07 -8.88 -23.70
C ASP A 58 4.62 -9.42 -23.80
N GLY A 59 3.63 -8.63 -23.38
CA GLY A 59 2.23 -9.02 -23.34
C GLY A 59 1.90 -10.10 -22.30
N LYS A 60 2.73 -10.30 -21.27
CA LYS A 60 2.47 -11.23 -20.17
C LYS A 60 1.45 -10.66 -19.19
N ILE A 61 1.53 -9.37 -18.90
CA ILE A 61 0.56 -8.66 -18.07
C ILE A 61 -0.69 -8.35 -18.90
N LYS A 62 -1.85 -8.75 -18.39
CA LYS A 62 -3.15 -8.59 -19.08
C LYS A 62 -4.03 -7.49 -18.50
N ALA A 63 -3.77 -7.13 -17.25
CA ALA A 63 -4.41 -6.03 -16.56
C ALA A 63 -3.36 -5.29 -15.73
N LEU A 64 -3.38 -3.96 -15.78
CA LEU A 64 -2.50 -3.09 -15.01
C LEU A 64 -3.35 -2.06 -14.29
N TRP A 65 -3.17 -1.93 -12.98
CA TRP A 65 -3.76 -0.84 -12.20
C TRP A 65 -2.63 0.04 -11.65
N VAL A 66 -2.54 1.26 -12.15
CA VAL A 66 -1.60 2.28 -11.65
C VAL A 66 -2.34 3.19 -10.67
N MET A 67 -1.76 3.39 -9.48
CA MET A 67 -2.39 4.19 -8.43
C MET A 67 -1.46 5.32 -7.98
N SER A 68 -1.92 6.56 -8.09
CA SER A 68 -1.27 7.78 -7.60
C SER A 68 0.21 7.92 -8.04
N THR A 69 0.51 7.55 -9.29
CA THR A 69 1.84 7.69 -9.90
C THR A 69 1.73 7.82 -11.43
N ASN A 70 2.75 8.41 -12.06
CA ASN A 70 2.80 8.68 -13.50
C ASN A 70 4.04 8.03 -14.15
N PRO A 71 4.10 6.69 -14.26
CA PRO A 71 5.26 5.95 -14.75
C PRO A 71 5.66 6.32 -16.19
N ALA A 72 4.72 6.74 -17.04
CA ALA A 72 5.01 7.26 -18.38
C ALA A 72 5.80 8.60 -18.38
N VAL A 73 6.09 9.16 -17.19
CA VAL A 73 7.02 10.30 -17.01
C VAL A 73 8.14 9.98 -16.04
N SER A 74 7.84 9.29 -14.94
CA SER A 74 8.77 9.15 -13.82
C SER A 74 9.72 7.94 -13.94
N MET A 75 9.41 6.96 -14.79
CA MET A 75 10.28 5.80 -14.98
C MET A 75 11.44 6.12 -15.94
N PRO A 76 12.61 5.46 -15.76
CA PRO A 76 13.61 5.41 -16.82
C PRO A 76 13.01 4.82 -18.10
N ASP A 77 13.41 5.34 -19.26
CA ASP A 77 12.83 4.98 -20.56
C ASP A 77 11.30 5.17 -20.61
N ALA A 78 10.87 6.41 -20.33
CA ALA A 78 9.47 6.81 -20.26
C ALA A 78 8.68 6.46 -21.54
N ASP A 79 9.28 6.64 -22.72
CA ASP A 79 8.67 6.28 -24.01
C ASP A 79 8.43 4.77 -24.11
N GLY A 80 9.43 3.95 -23.74
CA GLY A 80 9.30 2.50 -23.67
C GLY A 80 8.21 2.04 -22.69
N VAL A 81 8.13 2.70 -21.53
CA VAL A 81 7.07 2.44 -20.54
C VAL A 81 5.69 2.81 -21.07
N ALA A 82 5.55 3.94 -21.76
CA ALA A 82 4.28 4.34 -22.37
C ALA A 82 3.80 3.33 -23.43
N GLU A 83 4.71 2.85 -24.30
CA GLU A 83 4.40 1.78 -25.25
C GLU A 83 4.04 0.46 -24.56
N ALA A 84 4.76 0.11 -23.49
CA ALA A 84 4.47 -1.08 -22.71
C ALA A 84 3.07 -1.03 -22.09
N ILE A 85 2.65 0.12 -21.55
CA ILE A 85 1.31 0.34 -21.01
C ILE A 85 0.25 0.21 -22.12
N ARG A 86 0.48 0.80 -23.30
CA ARG A 86 -0.42 0.67 -24.48
C ARG A 86 -0.65 -0.78 -24.91
N ASN A 87 0.31 -1.67 -24.66
CA ASN A 87 0.20 -3.08 -24.99
C ASN A 87 -0.62 -3.91 -23.98
N VAL A 88 -0.93 -3.35 -22.80
CA VAL A 88 -1.73 -4.05 -21.80
C VAL A 88 -3.21 -3.99 -22.21
N PRO A 89 -3.92 -5.13 -22.33
CA PRO A 89 -5.32 -5.16 -22.74
C PRO A 89 -6.32 -4.41 -21.86
N PHE A 90 -5.99 -4.17 -20.59
CA PHE A 90 -6.82 -3.41 -19.68
C PHE A 90 -5.96 -2.61 -18.69
N VAL A 91 -6.11 -1.29 -18.70
CA VAL A 91 -5.39 -0.37 -17.83
C VAL A 91 -6.37 0.48 -17.04
N ALA A 92 -6.27 0.41 -15.71
CA ALA A 92 -6.96 1.31 -14.80
C ALA A 92 -5.96 2.27 -14.15
N VAL A 93 -6.36 3.54 -13.99
CA VAL A 93 -5.56 4.54 -13.28
C VAL A 93 -6.41 5.19 -12.19
N SER A 94 -5.94 5.13 -10.94
CA SER A 94 -6.47 5.95 -9.83
C SER A 94 -5.58 7.17 -9.65
N ASP A 95 -6.09 8.38 -9.89
CA ASP A 95 -5.32 9.62 -9.77
C ASP A 95 -6.21 10.78 -9.31
N ILE A 96 -5.57 11.81 -8.76
CA ILE A 96 -6.18 13.06 -8.33
C ILE A 96 -6.20 14.10 -9.45
N MET A 97 -5.32 13.93 -10.44
CA MET A 97 -5.20 14.81 -11.60
C MET A 97 -6.11 14.33 -12.71
N ALA A 98 -6.87 15.25 -13.29
CA ALA A 98 -7.76 14.93 -14.41
C ALA A 98 -7.01 14.40 -15.65
N ARG A 99 -5.74 14.81 -15.84
CA ARG A 99 -4.88 14.35 -16.93
C ARG A 99 -3.44 14.16 -16.46
N THR A 100 -2.88 13.01 -16.80
CA THR A 100 -1.47 12.65 -16.66
C THR A 100 -1.09 11.83 -17.89
N ASP A 101 0.19 11.77 -18.23
CA ASP A 101 0.68 11.00 -19.38
C ASP A 101 0.34 9.52 -19.26
N THR A 102 0.36 8.97 -18.03
CA THR A 102 -0.11 7.59 -17.78
C THR A 102 -1.63 7.47 -17.83
N GLY A 103 -2.36 8.46 -17.29
CA GLY A 103 -3.82 8.48 -17.32
C GLY A 103 -4.38 8.54 -18.75
N ASP A 104 -3.71 9.26 -19.65
CA ASP A 104 -4.07 9.33 -21.07
C ASP A 104 -3.90 7.98 -21.81
N LEU A 105 -3.29 6.97 -21.17
CA LEU A 105 -3.15 5.59 -21.69
C LEU A 105 -4.14 4.61 -21.06
N ALA A 106 -4.96 5.05 -20.11
CA ALA A 106 -5.86 4.17 -19.37
C ALA A 106 -7.18 3.91 -20.11
N ASP A 107 -7.72 2.71 -19.94
CA ASP A 107 -9.10 2.40 -20.33
C ASP A 107 -10.10 2.96 -19.32
N VAL A 108 -9.71 3.03 -18.04
CA VAL A 108 -10.56 3.50 -16.94
C VAL A 108 -9.78 4.47 -16.05
N LEU A 109 -10.37 5.65 -15.82
CA LEU A 109 -9.91 6.61 -14.81
C LEU A 109 -10.82 6.52 -13.57
N LEU A 110 -10.19 6.34 -12.41
CA LEU A 110 -10.86 6.28 -11.10
C LEU A 110 -10.47 7.55 -10.32
N PRO A 111 -11.40 8.50 -10.11
CA PRO A 111 -11.06 9.77 -9.47
C PRO A 111 -10.77 9.56 -7.98
N ALA A 112 -9.51 9.74 -7.59
CA ALA A 112 -9.05 9.62 -6.22
C ALA A 112 -9.08 10.97 -5.50
N THR A 113 -9.26 10.93 -4.17
CA THR A 113 -9.12 12.12 -3.32
C THR A 113 -7.65 12.52 -3.14
N GLY A 114 -7.40 13.82 -3.03
CA GLY A 114 -6.11 14.43 -2.72
C GLY A 114 -5.74 14.34 -1.24
N TRP A 115 -4.50 14.75 -0.91
CA TRP A 115 -3.98 14.72 0.47
C TRP A 115 -4.88 15.51 1.45
N GLY A 116 -5.32 16.72 1.07
CA GLY A 116 -6.14 17.56 1.95
C GLY A 116 -7.59 17.08 2.14
N GLU A 117 -8.02 16.10 1.34
CA GLU A 117 -9.38 15.55 1.30
C GLU A 117 -9.44 14.17 1.97
N LYS A 118 -8.27 13.55 2.17
CA LYS A 118 -8.10 12.21 2.71
C LYS A 118 -7.99 12.23 4.23
N ASP A 119 -8.52 11.16 4.81
CA ASP A 119 -8.35 10.80 6.20
C ASP A 119 -7.53 9.50 6.27
N GLY A 120 -6.51 9.44 7.13
CA GLY A 120 -5.66 8.26 7.26
C GLY A 120 -4.46 8.46 8.19
N THR A 121 -3.40 7.71 7.95
CA THR A 121 -2.12 7.86 8.66
C THR A 121 -0.97 7.93 7.67
N VAL A 122 0.12 8.58 8.08
CA VAL A 122 1.37 8.63 7.34
C VAL A 122 2.54 8.32 8.26
N THR A 123 3.49 7.53 7.77
CA THR A 123 4.74 7.23 8.46
C THR A 123 5.89 7.98 7.80
N ASN A 124 6.54 8.85 8.57
CA ASN A 124 7.70 9.61 8.13
C ASN A 124 9.00 8.79 8.25
N SER A 125 10.14 9.38 7.85
CA SER A 125 11.44 8.71 7.83
C SER A 125 12.02 8.32 9.20
N GLU A 126 11.51 8.87 10.29
CA GLU A 126 11.90 8.49 11.66
C GLU A 126 10.97 7.43 12.27
N ARG A 127 10.15 6.76 11.44
CA ARG A 127 9.14 5.76 11.83
C ARG A 127 8.02 6.33 12.70
N ARG A 128 7.75 7.64 12.60
CA ARG A 128 6.63 8.27 13.31
C ARG A 128 5.36 8.19 12.48
N ILE A 129 4.38 7.45 12.99
CA ILE A 129 3.03 7.41 12.45
C ILE A 129 2.29 8.63 12.98
N SER A 130 1.75 9.43 12.06
CA SER A 130 0.99 10.64 12.35
C SER A 130 -0.39 10.56 11.71
N ARG A 131 -1.39 11.16 12.36
CA ARG A 131 -2.75 11.22 11.84
C ARG A 131 -2.88 12.26 10.73
N GLN A 132 -3.36 11.84 9.57
CA GLN A 132 -3.78 12.73 8.47
C GLN A 132 -5.29 12.95 8.57
N ARG A 133 -5.71 14.21 8.71
CA ARG A 133 -7.13 14.59 8.78
C ARG A 133 -7.50 15.40 7.55
N ALA A 134 -8.66 15.11 6.98
CA ALA A 134 -9.20 15.93 5.91
C ALA A 134 -9.48 17.35 6.42
N PHE A 135 -9.06 18.35 5.66
CA PHE A 135 -9.36 19.76 5.89
C PHE A 135 -10.06 20.42 4.69
N LEU A 136 -10.30 19.64 3.63
CA LEU A 136 -11.12 19.99 2.47
C LEU A 136 -12.16 18.88 2.24
N PRO A 137 -13.35 19.23 1.72
CA PRO A 137 -14.30 18.22 1.28
C PRO A 137 -13.80 17.50 0.02
N ALA A 138 -14.19 16.23 -0.15
CA ALA A 138 -13.93 15.49 -1.38
C ALA A 138 -14.60 16.18 -2.60
N PRO A 139 -13.87 16.45 -3.69
CA PRO A 139 -14.43 17.04 -4.90
C PRO A 139 -15.32 16.04 -5.66
N GLY A 140 -16.56 16.41 -5.98
CA GLY A 140 -17.47 15.59 -6.81
C GLY A 140 -17.61 14.16 -6.28
N ASP A 141 -17.40 13.18 -7.16
CA ASP A 141 -17.51 11.74 -6.86
C ASP A 141 -16.14 11.09 -6.54
N THR A 142 -15.13 11.89 -6.21
CA THR A 142 -13.82 11.37 -5.79
C THR A 142 -13.94 10.52 -4.54
N ARG A 143 -13.14 9.45 -4.46
CA ARG A 143 -13.11 8.55 -3.32
C ARG A 143 -11.68 8.32 -2.85
N PRO A 144 -11.43 8.02 -1.57
CA PRO A 144 -10.11 7.56 -1.14
C PRO A 144 -9.79 6.20 -1.74
N ASP A 145 -8.51 5.96 -2.05
CA ASP A 145 -8.06 4.76 -2.76
C ASP A 145 -8.49 3.46 -2.08
N TRP A 146 -8.48 3.39 -0.74
CA TRP A 146 -8.93 2.22 0.01
C TRP A 146 -10.39 1.88 -0.32
N LYS A 147 -11.26 2.88 -0.47
CA LYS A 147 -12.67 2.68 -0.78
C LYS A 147 -12.87 2.22 -2.21
N ILE A 148 -12.05 2.74 -3.14
CA ILE A 148 -12.04 2.27 -4.53
C ILE A 148 -11.63 0.79 -4.59
N ILE A 149 -10.59 0.39 -3.86
CA ILE A 149 -10.17 -1.01 -3.75
C ILE A 149 -11.27 -1.88 -3.16
N SER A 150 -11.86 -1.49 -2.02
CA SER A 150 -12.96 -2.23 -1.39
C SER A 150 -14.16 -2.40 -2.33
N ASP A 151 -14.52 -1.35 -3.08
CA ASP A 151 -15.64 -1.37 -4.02
C ASP A 151 -15.38 -2.29 -5.24
N VAL A 152 -14.12 -2.43 -5.67
CA VAL A 152 -13.71 -3.38 -6.70
C VAL A 152 -13.74 -4.81 -6.13
N ALA A 153 -13.16 -5.03 -4.95
CA ALA A 153 -13.14 -6.32 -4.29
C ALA A 153 -14.57 -6.85 -4.02
N ALA A 154 -15.48 -5.98 -3.57
CA ALA A 154 -16.89 -6.32 -3.39
C ALA A 154 -17.55 -6.79 -4.69
N ARG A 155 -17.28 -6.12 -5.82
CA ARG A 155 -17.78 -6.54 -7.15
C ARG A 155 -17.17 -7.86 -7.63
N MET A 156 -15.99 -8.21 -7.13
CA MET A 156 -15.34 -9.50 -7.39
C MET A 156 -15.81 -10.62 -6.45
N GLY A 157 -16.75 -10.35 -5.53
CA GLY A 157 -17.31 -11.34 -4.61
C GLY A 157 -16.68 -11.35 -3.21
N TRP A 158 -15.81 -10.39 -2.89
CA TRP A 158 -15.08 -10.30 -1.61
C TRP A 158 -15.62 -9.21 -0.69
N ALA A 159 -16.92 -8.92 -0.74
CA ALA A 159 -17.51 -7.80 -0.01
C ALA A 159 -17.26 -7.87 1.50
N GLU A 160 -17.43 -9.06 2.10
CA GLU A 160 -17.23 -9.27 3.54
C GLU A 160 -15.76 -9.04 3.96
N ALA A 161 -14.79 -9.49 3.15
CA ALA A 161 -13.37 -9.37 3.45
C ALA A 161 -12.83 -7.93 3.31
N PHE A 162 -13.58 -7.03 2.65
CA PHE A 162 -13.18 -5.64 2.41
C PHE A 162 -14.21 -4.64 2.98
N ASN A 163 -15.01 -5.07 3.96
CA ASN A 163 -16.09 -4.30 4.55
C ASN A 163 -15.59 -3.31 5.63
N TYR A 164 -14.83 -2.30 5.20
CA TYR A 164 -14.35 -1.21 6.06
C TYR A 164 -15.33 -0.02 6.03
N ASP A 165 -15.71 0.48 7.21
CA ASP A 165 -16.52 1.70 7.34
C ASP A 165 -15.64 2.95 7.17
N GLY A 166 -14.37 2.86 7.55
CA GLY A 166 -13.42 3.95 7.34
C GLY A 166 -11.93 3.59 7.55
N PRO A 167 -11.04 4.60 7.43
CA PRO A 167 -9.60 4.42 7.63
C PRO A 167 -9.20 3.90 9.01
N ALA A 168 -10.07 4.08 10.02
CA ALA A 168 -9.85 3.57 11.37
C ALA A 168 -9.83 2.03 11.39
N ASP A 169 -10.74 1.39 10.65
CA ASP A 169 -10.84 -0.08 10.60
C ASP A 169 -9.63 -0.66 9.88
N VAL A 170 -9.24 -0.05 8.76
CA VAL A 170 -8.03 -0.44 8.02
C VAL A 170 -6.78 -0.31 8.89
N PHE A 171 -6.69 0.77 9.68
CA PHE A 171 -5.58 0.95 10.61
C PHE A 171 -5.61 -0.05 11.76
N ALA A 172 -6.78 -0.34 12.32
CA ALA A 172 -6.94 -1.35 13.37
C ALA A 172 -6.54 -2.75 12.87
N GLU A 173 -6.93 -3.14 11.65
CA GLU A 173 -6.50 -4.39 11.03
C GLU A 173 -4.97 -4.44 10.83
N TYR A 174 -4.38 -3.34 10.36
CA TYR A 174 -2.93 -3.23 10.20
C TYR A 174 -2.17 -3.43 11.52
N VAL A 175 -2.67 -2.83 12.61
CA VAL A 175 -2.13 -3.01 13.97
C VAL A 175 -2.35 -4.46 14.46
N ALA A 176 -3.52 -5.04 14.24
CA ALA A 176 -3.82 -6.42 14.63
C ALA A 176 -2.94 -7.43 13.89
N LEU A 177 -2.63 -7.21 12.61
CA LEU A 177 -1.68 -8.06 11.87
C LEU A 177 -0.25 -7.92 12.43
N SER A 178 0.14 -6.75 12.92
CA SER A 178 1.41 -6.62 13.64
C SER A 178 1.41 -7.48 14.92
N ASP A 179 0.34 -7.47 15.70
CA ASP A 179 0.26 -8.32 16.89
C ASP A 179 0.33 -9.81 16.54
N ALA A 180 -0.41 -10.25 15.52
CA ALA A 180 -0.37 -11.63 15.01
C ALA A 180 1.05 -12.04 14.53
N ALA A 181 1.84 -11.08 14.05
CA ALA A 181 3.21 -11.27 13.60
C ALA A 181 4.28 -11.05 14.68
N SER A 182 3.90 -10.82 15.94
CA SER A 182 4.83 -10.51 17.05
C SER A 182 5.81 -11.65 17.38
N GLY A 183 5.49 -12.88 16.99
CA GLY A 183 6.37 -14.05 17.18
C GLY A 183 7.56 -14.10 16.23
N PHE A 184 7.58 -13.29 15.17
CA PHE A 184 8.68 -13.25 14.21
C PHE A 184 9.70 -12.17 14.55
N ALA A 185 10.97 -12.43 14.26
CA ALA A 185 11.99 -11.41 14.35
C ALA A 185 11.70 -10.32 13.30
N ARG A 186 11.48 -9.09 13.74
CA ARG A 186 11.26 -7.89 12.92
C ARG A 186 11.39 -6.62 13.76
N ASP A 187 11.75 -5.53 13.09
CA ASP A 187 11.85 -4.21 13.72
C ASP A 187 10.50 -3.49 13.90
N LEU A 188 9.54 -3.82 13.03
CA LEU A 188 8.24 -3.17 13.00
C LEU A 188 7.37 -3.72 14.13
N ASP A 189 7.02 -2.86 15.08
CA ASP A 189 6.14 -3.17 16.19
C ASP A 189 5.15 -2.03 16.40
N LEU A 190 3.87 -2.32 16.14
CA LEU A 190 2.77 -1.38 16.26
C LEU A 190 1.99 -1.53 17.57
N GLY A 191 2.49 -2.30 18.55
CA GLY A 191 1.81 -2.54 19.82
C GLY A 191 1.44 -1.26 20.58
N VAL A 192 2.21 -0.18 20.40
CA VAL A 192 1.88 1.16 20.92
C VAL A 192 0.54 1.72 20.43
N PHE A 193 0.00 1.17 19.35
CA PHE A 193 -1.27 1.58 18.74
C PHE A 193 -2.44 0.61 19.01
N ALA A 194 -2.25 -0.49 19.76
CA ALA A 194 -3.28 -1.52 19.97
C ALA A 194 -4.63 -0.97 20.48
N ASP A 195 -4.58 -0.03 21.43
CA ASP A 195 -5.75 0.60 22.04
C ASP A 195 -5.84 2.11 21.69
N VAL A 196 -5.32 2.52 20.53
CA VAL A 196 -5.26 3.93 20.19
C VAL A 196 -6.64 4.52 19.95
N ASP A 197 -6.89 5.70 20.52
CA ASP A 197 -7.98 6.56 20.04
C ASP A 197 -7.57 7.11 18.66
N TYR A 198 -8.00 6.44 17.59
CA TYR A 198 -7.65 6.79 16.22
C TYR A 198 -7.99 8.25 15.86
N ALA A 199 -9.11 8.76 16.37
CA ALA A 199 -9.56 10.12 16.09
C ALA A 199 -8.65 11.17 16.75
N ASN A 200 -8.19 10.90 17.97
CA ASN A 200 -7.31 11.79 18.74
C ASN A 200 -5.85 11.34 18.77
N MET A 201 -5.46 10.43 17.87
CA MET A 201 -4.13 9.83 17.86
C MET A 201 -3.03 10.90 17.81
N ILE A 202 -2.17 10.85 18.83
CA ILE A 202 -0.95 11.65 18.91
C ILE A 202 0.14 10.94 18.10
N PRO A 203 0.97 11.67 17.33
CA PRO A 203 2.05 11.05 16.58
C PRO A 203 3.03 10.25 17.46
N ARG A 204 3.27 8.97 17.15
CA ARG A 204 4.16 8.07 17.90
C ARG A 204 5.15 7.38 16.96
N GLN A 205 6.36 7.14 17.45
CA GLN A 205 7.37 6.36 16.74
C GLN A 205 7.16 4.87 17.02
N TRP A 206 7.46 4.03 16.03
CA TRP A 206 7.65 2.60 16.23
C TRP A 206 9.12 2.19 15.99
N PRO A 207 9.62 1.16 16.70
CA PRO A 207 9.04 0.61 17.94
C PRO A 207 9.10 1.65 19.08
N ASP A 208 8.17 1.57 20.05
CA ASP A 208 8.09 2.51 21.18
C ASP A 208 9.06 2.11 22.31
N ASN A 209 10.36 2.36 22.11
CA ASN A 209 11.41 1.88 23.01
C ASN A 209 12.38 2.96 23.51
N ASP A 210 12.03 4.24 23.37
CA ASP A 210 12.82 5.43 23.75
C ASP A 210 14.28 5.46 23.24
N SER A 211 14.63 4.56 22.32
CA SER A 211 15.98 4.43 21.80
C SER A 211 16.08 5.06 20.42
N ARG A 212 17.17 5.79 20.17
CA ARG A 212 17.48 6.20 18.79
C ARG A 212 17.86 4.94 18.01
N PHE A 213 17.00 4.55 17.09
CA PHE A 213 17.21 3.39 16.24
C PHE A 213 18.55 3.45 15.52
N PHE A 214 19.27 2.33 15.52
CA PHE A 214 20.61 2.18 14.96
C PHE A 214 21.69 3.09 15.58
N ALA A 215 21.44 3.73 16.72
CA ALA A 215 22.47 4.54 17.40
C ALA A 215 23.66 3.72 17.90
N ASP A 216 23.49 2.41 18.07
CA ASP A 216 24.54 1.45 18.40
C ASP A 216 25.24 0.85 17.16
N GLY A 217 24.89 1.31 15.95
CA GLY A 217 25.46 0.83 14.69
C GLY A 217 25.01 -0.58 14.28
N ARG A 218 24.01 -1.16 14.97
CA ARG A 218 23.38 -2.40 14.53
C ARG A 218 22.25 -2.07 13.57
N PHE A 219 22.15 -2.81 12.49
CA PHE A 219 21.08 -2.66 11.50
C PHE A 219 20.33 -3.96 11.40
N TYR A 220 19.02 -3.89 11.14
CA TYR A 220 18.27 -5.09 10.84
C TYR A 220 18.59 -5.53 9.40
N HIS A 221 19.43 -6.53 9.31
CA HIS A 221 19.68 -7.33 8.13
C HIS A 221 19.03 -8.68 8.38
N ALA A 222 17.96 -8.96 7.65
CA ALA A 222 17.43 -10.30 7.50
C ALA A 222 18.48 -11.21 6.83
#